data_AF-A0A2D7TAG0-F1
#
_entry.id   AF-A0A2D7TAG0-F1
#
_cell.length_a   1.000
_cell.length_b   1.000
_cell.length_c   1.000
_cell.angle_alpha   90.00
_cell.angle_beta   90.00
_cell.angle_gamma   90.00
#
_symmetry.space_group_name_H-M   'P 1'
#
loop_
_entity.id
_entity.type
_entity.pdbx_description
1 polymer ?
#
loop_
_entity_poly.entity_id
_entity_poly.type
_entity_poly.pdbx_seq_one_letter_code
_entity_poly.pdbx_strand_id
1 'polypeptide(L)'
;MAPGILEIAKAKDEEEDLDYLEIEIYKDLEFWKGLGIPIISSIPFAFLVLLMTGSEGGDWVGSCFCFFFLWVLIGLSLAINAQIIKRRRYSLGSYISTILGIIIGVVLGSYLVGIILSNLNLRTI
;
A
#
# COMPACT_ATOMS: atom_id res chain seq x y z
N MET A 1 -11.17 37.44 37.68
CA MET A 1 -11.77 36.31 36.94
C MET A 1 -11.67 36.64 35.46
N ALA A 2 -10.84 35.92 34.71
CA ALA A 2 -10.56 36.21 33.30
C ALA A 2 -11.57 35.47 32.41
N PRO A 3 -12.49 36.18 31.72
CA PRO A 3 -13.51 35.54 30.89
C PRO A 3 -12.98 35.05 29.53
N GLY A 4 -11.72 35.33 29.19
CA GLY A 4 -11.17 35.04 27.85
C GLY A 4 -10.78 33.59 27.55
N ILE A 5 -10.65 32.71 28.54
CA ILE A 5 -10.21 31.31 28.29
C ILE A 5 -11.39 30.44 27.83
N LEU A 6 -12.60 30.71 28.31
CA LEU A 6 -13.78 29.93 27.93
C LEU A 6 -14.23 30.21 26.49
N GLU A 7 -14.08 31.44 25.99
CA GLU A 7 -14.39 31.77 24.59
C GLU A 7 -13.39 31.16 23.60
N ILE A 8 -12.10 31.07 23.98
CA ILE A 8 -11.07 30.45 23.12
C ILE A 8 -11.23 28.92 23.10
N ALA A 9 -11.64 28.29 24.21
CA ALA A 9 -11.95 26.87 24.23
C ALA A 9 -13.21 26.55 23.42
N LYS A 10 -14.26 27.38 23.54
CA LYS A 10 -15.52 27.18 22.82
C LYS A 10 -15.38 27.42 21.31
N ALA A 11 -14.55 28.36 20.89
CA ALA A 11 -14.24 28.58 19.48
C ALA A 11 -13.38 27.45 18.87
N LYS A 12 -12.62 26.71 19.69
CA LYS A 12 -11.77 25.62 19.22
C LYS A 12 -12.54 24.29 19.10
N ASP A 13 -13.49 24.05 20.00
CA ASP A 13 -14.38 22.88 19.92
C ASP A 13 -15.48 23.05 18.84
N GLU A 14 -15.94 24.28 18.54
CA GLU A 14 -16.94 24.53 17.47
C GLU A 14 -16.35 24.50 16.04
N GLU A 15 -15.01 24.55 15.85
CA GLU A 15 -14.36 24.30 14.56
C GLU A 15 -13.89 22.84 14.38
N GLU A 16 -13.79 22.06 15.47
CA GLU A 16 -13.35 20.65 15.43
C GLU A 16 -14.52 19.66 15.20
N ASP A 17 -15.77 20.12 15.33
CA ASP A 17 -16.95 19.34 15.03
C ASP A 17 -17.56 19.73 13.67
N LEU A 18 -17.81 18.71 12.82
CA LEU A 18 -18.77 18.69 11.69
C LEU A 18 -18.26 18.84 10.25
N ASP A 19 -16.95 18.79 9.98
CA ASP A 19 -16.48 18.34 8.65
C ASP A 19 -15.88 16.93 8.78
N TYR A 20 -16.62 16.07 9.48
CA TYR A 20 -16.88 14.72 8.97
C TYR A 20 -17.56 14.88 7.59
N LEU A 21 -16.81 15.40 6.61
CA LEU A 21 -17.05 15.02 5.23
C LEU A 21 -17.16 13.51 5.32
N GLU A 22 -18.33 12.96 5.02
CA GLU A 22 -18.40 11.71 4.29
C GLU A 22 -17.36 11.85 3.19
N ILE A 23 -16.15 11.37 3.46
CA ILE A 23 -15.13 11.31 2.44
C ILE A 23 -15.73 10.26 1.52
N GLU A 24 -16.36 10.70 0.43
CA GLU A 24 -16.71 9.84 -0.68
C GLU A 24 -15.39 9.38 -1.33
N ILE A 25 -14.56 8.66 -0.57
CA ILE A 25 -13.30 8.05 -0.99
C ILE A 25 -13.58 7.20 -2.25
N TYR A 26 -14.77 6.60 -2.30
CA TYR A 26 -15.24 5.79 -3.42
C TYR A 26 -15.36 6.59 -4.74
N LYS A 27 -15.62 7.90 -4.67
CA LYS A 27 -15.85 8.75 -5.85
C LYS A 27 -14.61 9.56 -6.24
N ASP A 28 -13.57 9.54 -5.39
CA ASP A 28 -12.38 10.34 -5.59
C ASP A 28 -11.36 9.67 -6.52
N LEU A 29 -11.28 10.17 -7.74
CA LEU A 29 -10.34 9.68 -8.74
C LEU A 29 -8.87 9.83 -8.31
N GLU A 30 -8.51 10.87 -7.57
CA GLU A 30 -7.12 11.05 -7.10
C GLU A 30 -6.73 9.99 -6.07
N PHE A 31 -7.67 9.62 -5.20
CA PHE A 31 -7.48 8.52 -4.26
C PHE A 31 -7.25 7.20 -5.00
N TRP A 32 -8.13 6.84 -5.95
CA TRP A 32 -8.01 5.61 -6.73
C TRP A 32 -6.74 5.57 -7.58
N LYS A 33 -6.28 6.72 -8.08
CA LYS A 33 -4.98 6.82 -8.76
C LYS A 33 -3.82 6.55 -7.80
N GLY A 34 -3.85 7.13 -6.59
CA GLY A 34 -2.87 6.84 -5.56
C GLY A 34 -2.85 5.36 -5.17
N LEU A 35 -4.03 4.72 -5.17
CA LEU A 35 -4.16 3.28 -4.90
C LEU A 35 -3.60 2.41 -6.04
N GLY A 36 -4.01 2.70 -7.28
CA GLY A 36 -3.82 1.82 -8.43
C GLY A 36 -2.48 1.98 -9.14
N ILE A 37 -1.86 3.17 -9.12
CA ILE A 37 -0.57 3.41 -9.79
C ILE A 37 0.54 2.48 -9.25
N PRO A 38 0.72 2.31 -7.93
CA PRO A 38 1.69 1.35 -7.38
C PRO A 38 1.47 -0.10 -7.85
N ILE A 39 0.21 -0.50 -8.03
CA ILE A 39 -0.17 -1.86 -8.47
C ILE A 39 0.14 -2.05 -9.95
N ILE A 40 -0.36 -1.17 -10.80
CA ILE A 40 -0.24 -1.31 -12.25
C ILE A 40 1.22 -1.16 -12.69
N SER A 41 1.98 -0.28 -12.03
CA SER A 41 3.40 -0.06 -12.37
C SER A 41 4.33 -1.21 -11.98
N SER A 42 3.94 -2.04 -11.00
CA SER A 42 4.75 -3.20 -10.58
C SER A 42 4.53 -4.43 -11.46
N ILE A 43 3.42 -4.52 -12.21
CA ILE A 43 3.10 -5.66 -13.10
C ILE A 43 4.15 -5.88 -14.20
N PRO A 44 4.56 -4.86 -14.99
CA PRO A 44 5.53 -5.06 -16.07
C PRO A 44 6.87 -5.58 -15.56
N PHE A 45 7.32 -5.14 -14.38
CA PHE A 45 8.56 -5.58 -13.80
C PHE A 45 8.49 -7.05 -13.35
N ALA A 46 7.40 -7.42 -12.67
CA ALA A 46 7.17 -8.81 -12.27
C ALA A 46 7.12 -9.74 -13.49
N PHE A 47 6.43 -9.32 -14.55
CA PHE A 47 6.37 -10.05 -15.80
C PHE A 47 7.74 -10.18 -16.47
N LEU A 48 8.58 -9.14 -16.43
CA LEU A 48 9.93 -9.17 -16.98
C LEU A 48 10.82 -10.16 -16.20
N VAL A 49 10.75 -10.17 -14.87
CA VAL A 49 11.45 -11.16 -14.02
C VAL A 49 11.00 -12.58 -14.36
N LEU A 50 9.70 -12.78 -14.60
CA LEU A 50 9.15 -14.07 -14.98
C LEU A 50 9.68 -14.55 -16.34
N LEU A 51 9.75 -13.66 -17.33
CA LEU A 51 10.34 -13.97 -18.64
C LEU A 51 11.83 -14.29 -18.54
N MET A 52 12.57 -13.56 -17.69
CA MET A 52 14.02 -13.76 -17.51
C MET A 52 14.37 -15.05 -16.76
N THR A 53 13.46 -15.57 -15.94
CA THR A 53 13.69 -16.77 -15.12
C THR A 53 13.33 -18.09 -15.81
N GLY A 54 12.83 -18.04 -17.05
CA GLY A 54 12.67 -19.20 -17.93
C GLY A 54 11.48 -20.12 -17.56
N SER A 55 10.64 -20.43 -18.55
CA SER A 55 9.34 -21.10 -18.32
C SER A 55 9.39 -22.59 -17.94
N GLU A 56 10.56 -23.22 -17.87
CA GLU A 56 10.67 -24.67 -17.56
C GLU A 56 10.66 -24.98 -16.06
N GLY A 57 10.66 -23.94 -15.23
CA GLY A 57 10.46 -24.04 -13.79
C GLY A 57 10.41 -22.66 -13.15
N GLY A 58 9.89 -21.68 -13.91
CA GLY A 58 10.05 -20.24 -13.66
C GLY A 58 9.94 -19.92 -12.19
N ASP A 59 10.81 -19.06 -11.69
CA ASP A 59 10.80 -18.67 -10.30
C ASP A 59 9.63 -17.71 -10.06
N TRP A 60 8.40 -18.26 -10.13
CA TRP A 60 7.15 -17.59 -9.83
C TRP A 60 7.19 -17.01 -8.43
N VAL A 61 7.91 -17.67 -7.52
CA VAL A 61 8.18 -17.21 -6.15
C VAL A 61 8.97 -15.90 -6.18
N GLY A 62 10.10 -15.89 -6.91
CA GLY A 62 10.94 -14.70 -7.11
C GLY A 62 10.21 -13.56 -7.82
N SER A 63 9.45 -13.86 -8.88
CA SER A 63 8.65 -12.86 -9.60
C SER A 63 7.56 -12.24 -8.71
N CYS A 64 6.83 -13.06 -7.94
CA CYS A 64 5.85 -12.57 -6.98
C CYS A 64 6.51 -11.73 -5.89
N PHE A 65 7.67 -12.14 -5.37
CA PHE A 65 8.38 -11.37 -4.36
C PHE A 65 8.82 -10.00 -4.91
N CYS A 66 9.37 -9.96 -6.13
CA CYS A 66 9.72 -8.72 -6.81
C CYS A 66 8.50 -7.82 -7.05
N PHE A 67 7.34 -8.38 -7.40
CA PHE A 67 6.09 -7.63 -7.56
C PHE A 67 5.71 -6.91 -6.27
N PHE A 68 5.59 -7.63 -5.15
CA PHE A 68 5.18 -7.05 -3.88
C PHE A 68 6.20 -6.06 -3.34
N PHE A 69 7.49 -6.37 -3.47
CA PHE A 69 8.55 -5.47 -3.03
C PHE A 69 8.50 -4.13 -3.79
N LEU A 70 8.38 -4.18 -5.12
CA LEU A 70 8.27 -2.97 -5.92
C LEU A 70 6.97 -2.21 -5.71
N TRP A 71 5.84 -2.91 -5.57
CA TRP A 71 4.58 -2.28 -5.22
C TRP A 71 4.75 -1.46 -3.93
N VAL A 72 5.30 -2.05 -2.87
CA VAL A 72 5.51 -1.36 -1.58
C VAL A 72 6.46 -0.16 -1.74
N LEU A 73 7.58 -0.32 -2.45
CA LEU A 73 8.52 0.78 -2.68
C LEU A 73 7.90 1.94 -3.46
N ILE A 74 7.18 1.63 -4.54
CA ILE A 74 6.51 2.63 -5.37
C ILE A 74 5.41 3.33 -4.57
N GLY A 75 4.61 2.58 -3.83
CA GLY A 75 3.56 3.12 -2.95
C GLY A 75 4.12 4.05 -1.87
N LEU A 76 5.23 3.68 -1.23
CA LEU A 76 5.87 4.52 -0.23
C LEU A 76 6.46 5.80 -0.84
N SER A 77 7.16 5.67 -1.97
CA SER A 77 7.75 6.79 -2.71
C SER A 77 6.67 7.80 -3.15
N LEU A 78 5.56 7.30 -3.69
CA LEU A 78 4.43 8.12 -4.11
C LEU A 78 3.70 8.77 -2.92
N ALA A 79 3.58 8.08 -1.78
CA ALA A 79 2.96 8.63 -0.58
C ALA A 79 3.74 9.84 -0.04
N ILE A 80 5.08 9.71 0.03
CA ILE A 80 6.01 10.77 0.46
C ILE A 80 6.00 11.94 -0.53
N ASN A 81 6.14 11.66 -1.84
CA ASN A 81 6.14 12.71 -2.86
C ASN A 81 4.81 13.47 -2.92
N ALA A 82 3.68 12.77 -2.79
CA ALA A 82 2.37 13.41 -2.77
C ALA A 82 2.15 14.27 -1.52
N GLN A 83 2.74 13.88 -0.38
CA GLN A 83 2.72 14.68 0.84
C GLN A 83 3.52 15.98 0.67
N ILE A 84 4.67 15.93 -0.02
CA ILE A 84 5.48 17.12 -0.35
C ILE A 84 4.70 18.09 -1.24
N ILE A 85 3.96 17.57 -2.23
CA ILE A 85 3.19 18.38 -3.19
C ILE A 85 1.79 18.73 -2.65
N LYS A 86 1.52 18.48 -1.35
CA LYS A 86 0.23 18.73 -0.67
C LYS A 86 -0.98 18.04 -1.30
N ARG A 87 -0.79 16.95 -2.06
CA ARG A 87 -1.87 16.09 -2.59
C ARG A 87 -2.31 15.08 -1.54
N ARG A 88 -3.06 15.54 -0.54
CA ARG A 88 -3.45 14.75 0.64
C ARG A 88 -4.21 13.46 0.28
N ARG A 89 -5.16 13.54 -0.67
CA ARG A 89 -6.02 12.40 -1.06
C ARG A 89 -5.25 11.32 -1.84
N TYR A 90 -4.37 11.74 -2.75
CA TYR A 90 -3.46 10.83 -3.45
C TYR A 90 -2.47 10.16 -2.50
N SER A 91 -1.88 10.93 -1.57
CA SER A 91 -0.98 10.40 -0.54
C SER A 91 -1.67 9.33 0.31
N LEU A 92 -2.91 9.58 0.73
CA LEU A 92 -3.73 8.63 1.50
C LEU A 92 -4.00 7.34 0.70
N GLY A 93 -4.37 7.45 -0.59
CA GLY A 93 -4.53 6.29 -1.47
C GLY A 93 -3.24 5.48 -1.63
N SER A 94 -2.10 6.17 -1.74
CA SER A 94 -0.78 5.53 -1.85
C SER A 94 -0.35 4.82 -0.56
N TYR A 95 -0.64 5.42 0.61
CA TYR A 95 -0.42 4.77 1.91
C TYR A 95 -1.27 3.50 2.06
N ILE A 96 -2.56 3.55 1.71
CA ILE A 96 -3.43 2.37 1.74
C ILE A 96 -2.94 1.30 0.77
N SER A 97 -2.50 1.69 -0.44
CA SER A 97 -1.90 0.77 -1.41
C SER A 97 -0.67 0.06 -0.84
N THR A 98 0.19 0.81 -0.15
CA THR A 98 1.41 0.27 0.46
C THR A 98 1.09 -0.72 1.57
N ILE A 99 0.13 -0.40 2.45
CA ILE A 99 -0.32 -1.29 3.52
C ILE A 99 -0.91 -2.58 2.94
N LEU A 100 -1.75 -2.48 1.91
CA LEU A 100 -2.30 -3.64 1.21
C LEU A 100 -1.19 -4.49 0.58
N GLY A 101 -0.21 -3.86 -0.07
CA GLY A 101 0.95 -4.55 -0.64
C GLY A 101 1.76 -5.32 0.41
N ILE A 102 1.97 -4.74 1.59
CA ILE A 102 2.64 -5.41 2.72
C ILE A 102 1.81 -6.60 3.22
N ILE A 103 0.52 -6.42 3.48
CA ILE A 103 -0.35 -7.49 4.00
C ILE A 103 -0.38 -8.66 3.02
N ILE A 104 -0.65 -8.39 1.74
CA ILE A 104 -0.73 -9.43 0.71
C ILE A 104 0.63 -10.10 0.53
N GLY A 105 1.72 -9.31 0.51
CA GLY A 105 3.09 -9.83 0.40
C GLY A 105 3.47 -10.75 1.56
N VAL A 106 3.10 -10.42 2.80
CA VAL A 106 3.34 -11.26 3.98
C VAL A 106 2.51 -12.53 3.95
N VAL A 107 1.22 -12.44 3.60
CA VAL A 107 0.32 -13.60 3.51
C VAL A 107 0.80 -14.58 2.43
N LEU A 108 1.12 -14.08 1.23
CA LEU A 108 1.62 -14.95 0.15
C LEU A 108 3.03 -15.46 0.43
N GLY A 109 3.90 -14.63 1.02
CA GLY A 109 5.24 -15.04 1.42
C GLY A 109 5.22 -16.17 2.46
N SER A 110 4.38 -16.05 3.49
CA SER A 110 4.22 -17.11 4.51
C SER A 110 3.64 -18.39 3.93
N TYR A 111 2.67 -18.30 3.01
CA TYR A 111 2.15 -19.45 2.28
C TYR A 111 3.23 -20.16 1.44
N LEU A 112 4.05 -19.39 0.71
CA LEU A 112 5.16 -19.91 -0.09
C LEU A 112 6.24 -20.60 0.76
N VAL A 113 6.62 -19.99 1.88
CA VAL A 113 7.54 -20.60 2.85
C VAL A 113 6.98 -21.91 3.39
N GLY A 114 5.67 -21.97 3.68
CA GLY A 114 4.98 -23.19 4.08
C GLY A 114 5.09 -24.32 3.05
N ILE A 115 4.90 -24.01 1.75
CA ILE A 115 5.04 -24.99 0.66
C ILE A 115 6.48 -25.49 0.56
N ILE A 116 7.47 -24.60 0.64
CA ILE A 116 8.89 -24.96 0.55
C ILE A 116 9.26 -25.90 1.70
N LEU A 117 8.87 -25.57 2.94
CA LEU A 117 9.11 -26.41 4.11
C LEU A 117 8.43 -27.78 4.00
N SER A 118 7.19 -27.83 3.50
CA SER A 118 6.47 -29.09 3.28
C SER A 118 7.16 -29.99 2.26
N ASN A 119 7.66 -29.41 1.16
CA ASN A 119 8.38 -30.17 0.13
C ASN A 119 9.77 -30.64 0.58
N LEU A 120 10.46 -29.87 1.42
CA LEU A 120 11.74 -30.28 2.00
C LEU A 120 11.56 -31.47 2.94
N ASN A 121 10.52 -31.47 3.78
CA ASN A 121 10.24 -32.55 4.73
C ASN A 121 9.89 -33.88 4.00
N LEU A 122 9.23 -33.80 2.84
CA LEU A 122 8.95 -34.95 1.98
C LEU A 122 10.19 -35.52 1.27
N ARG A 123 11.26 -34.74 1.08
CA ARG A 123 12.51 -35.20 0.45
C ARG A 123 13.50 -35.83 1.44
N THR A 124 13.31 -35.62 2.74
CA THR A 124 14.18 -36.14 3.80
C THR A 124 13.74 -37.49 4.38
N ILE A 125 12.56 -37.98 3.99
CA ILE A 125 12.02 -39.31 4.34
C ILE A 125 12.19 -40.23 3.14
#